data_AF-A0A7X8U3D1-F1
#
_entry.id   AF-A0A7X8U3D1-F1
#
_cell.length_a   1.000
_cell.length_b   1.000
_cell.length_c   1.000
_cell.angle_alpha   90.00
_cell.angle_beta   90.00
_cell.angle_gamma   90.00
#
_symmetry.space_group_name_H-M   'P 1'
#
loop_
_entity.id
_entity.type
_entity.pdbx_description
1 polymer ?
#
loop_
_entity_poly.entity_id
_entity_poly.type
_entity_poly.pdbx_seq_one_letter_code
_entity_poly.pdbx_strand_id
1 'polypeptide(L)'
;MDKFITMLEAAEFAATLCGSWSFATSNDRYDVKGLLVLAETSDSEDPIDEDSFYMVSPAGAIGLCEDSEDIDWLFLSDNAPNEDLPLTYQAVPQVKFCPKCSALVVPGARFCGQCGTAL
;
A
#
# COMPACT_ATOMS: atom_id res chain seq x y z
N MET A 1 2.14 3.86 3.87
CA MET A 1 1.35 3.10 2.89
C MET A 1 1.38 1.66 3.35
N ASP A 2 0.20 1.16 3.66
CA ASP A 2 -0.02 -0.22 4.06
C ASP A 2 -0.13 -1.09 2.79
N LYS A 3 0.33 -2.33 2.89
CA LYS A 3 0.40 -3.28 1.78
C LYS A 3 -0.62 -4.40 1.98
N PHE A 4 -1.23 -4.83 0.89
CA PHE A 4 -2.26 -5.87 0.86
C PHE A 4 -2.04 -6.81 -0.31
N ILE A 5 -2.41 -8.08 -0.13
CA ILE A 5 -2.23 -9.12 -1.16
C ILE A 5 -3.48 -9.33 -2.01
N THR A 6 -4.61 -8.72 -1.64
CA THR A 6 -5.85 -8.74 -2.41
C THR A 6 -6.42 -7.33 -2.53
N MET A 7 -7.19 -7.10 -3.60
CA MET A 7 -7.86 -5.82 -3.81
C MET A 7 -8.94 -5.61 -2.74
N LEU A 8 -9.60 -6.68 -2.28
CA LEU A 8 -10.62 -6.61 -1.25
C LEU A 8 -10.04 -6.12 0.07
N GLU A 9 -8.92 -6.67 0.53
CA GLU A 9 -8.26 -6.21 1.76
C GLU A 9 -7.84 -4.74 1.66
N ALA A 10 -7.31 -4.33 0.51
CA ALA A 10 -6.97 -2.93 0.25
C ALA A 10 -8.20 -2.03 0.26
N ALA A 11 -9.30 -2.45 -0.37
CA ALA A 11 -10.55 -1.71 -0.44
C ALA A 11 -11.24 -1.59 0.94
N GLU A 12 -11.22 -2.65 1.75
CA GLU A 12 -11.72 -2.63 3.13
C GLU A 12 -10.95 -1.63 3.98
N PHE A 13 -9.62 -1.62 3.88
CA PHE A 13 -8.80 -0.65 4.59
C PHE A 13 -9.03 0.78 4.06
N ALA A 14 -9.03 0.99 2.75
CA ALA A 14 -9.31 2.27 2.13
C ALA A 14 -10.68 2.84 2.54
N ALA A 15 -11.68 1.98 2.70
CA ALA A 15 -13.02 2.36 3.16
C ALA A 15 -13.06 2.88 4.60
N THR A 16 -12.02 2.62 5.40
CA THR A 16 -11.87 3.27 6.71
C THR A 16 -11.35 4.71 6.61
N LEU A 17 -10.76 5.09 5.46
CA LEU A 17 -10.11 6.37 5.21
C LEU A 17 -10.93 7.30 4.30
N CYS A 18 -11.72 6.73 3.37
CA CYS A 18 -12.55 7.46 2.42
C CYS A 18 -13.88 6.74 2.18
N GLY A 19 -14.90 7.48 1.71
CA GLY A 19 -16.23 6.95 1.39
C GLY A 19 -16.52 6.84 -0.11
N SER A 20 -15.68 7.43 -0.97
CA SER A 20 -15.88 7.45 -2.42
C SER A 20 -14.59 7.62 -3.20
N TRP A 21 -14.55 6.97 -4.37
CA TRP A 21 -13.40 6.94 -5.26
C TRP A 21 -13.81 7.18 -6.71
N SER A 22 -12.89 7.75 -7.47
CA SER A 22 -12.94 7.72 -8.94
C SER A 22 -11.92 6.74 -9.47
N PHE A 23 -12.26 6.02 -10.54
CA PHE A 23 -11.25 5.25 -11.26
C PHE A 23 -10.26 6.20 -11.93
N ALA A 24 -8.98 5.83 -11.95
CA ALA A 24 -7.94 6.73 -12.44
C ALA A 24 -7.95 6.90 -13.96
N THR A 25 -8.36 5.87 -14.70
CA THR A 25 -8.30 5.85 -16.18
C THR A 25 -9.66 6.02 -16.85
N SER A 26 -10.75 6.07 -16.09
CA SER A 26 -12.11 6.26 -16.60
C SER A 26 -12.87 7.29 -15.76
N ASN A 27 -14.11 7.58 -16.16
CA ASN A 27 -14.98 8.50 -15.45
C ASN A 27 -15.89 7.80 -14.43
N ASP A 28 -15.61 6.53 -14.12
CA ASP A 28 -16.38 5.71 -13.19
C ASP A 28 -16.14 6.14 -11.75
N ARG A 29 -17.19 5.98 -10.93
CA ARG A 29 -17.17 6.36 -9.52
C ARG A 29 -17.74 5.23 -8.67
N TYR A 30 -17.14 5.04 -7.50
CA TYR A 30 -17.48 3.97 -6.59
C TYR A 30 -17.74 4.55 -5.21
N ASP A 31 -18.85 4.13 -4.60
CA ASP A 31 -19.03 4.23 -3.16
C ASP A 31 -18.40 3.00 -2.48
N VAL A 32 -18.39 2.97 -1.15
CA VAL A 32 -17.82 1.85 -0.37
C VAL A 32 -18.35 0.50 -0.85
N LYS A 33 -19.66 0.37 -1.04
CA LYS A 33 -20.27 -0.91 -1.42
C LYS A 33 -19.87 -1.32 -2.83
N GLY A 34 -19.90 -0.40 -3.79
CA GLY A 34 -19.52 -0.65 -5.18
C GLY A 34 -18.06 -1.08 -5.29
N LEU A 35 -17.17 -0.42 -4.56
CA LEU A 35 -15.75 -0.75 -4.56
C LEU A 35 -15.48 -2.14 -3.97
N LEU A 36 -16.11 -2.49 -2.84
CA LEU A 36 -15.91 -3.80 -2.21
C LEU A 36 -16.41 -4.96 -3.09
N VAL A 37 -17.55 -4.80 -3.75
CA VAL A 37 -18.08 -5.82 -4.69
C VAL A 37 -17.18 -5.99 -5.90
N LEU A 38 -16.68 -4.87 -6.45
CA LEU A 38 -15.72 -4.91 -7.54
C LEU A 38 -14.42 -5.61 -7.12
N ALA A 39 -13.94 -5.29 -5.91
CA ALA A 39 -12.73 -5.87 -5.33
C ALA A 39 -12.83 -7.38 -5.17
N GLU A 40 -13.90 -7.87 -4.55
CA GLU A 40 -14.16 -9.30 -4.40
C GLU A 40 -14.25 -10.02 -5.76
N THR A 41 -14.90 -9.40 -6.74
CA THR A 41 -15.02 -9.98 -8.10
C THR A 41 -13.66 -10.07 -8.77
N SER A 42 -12.87 -8.99 -8.73
CA SER A 42 -11.53 -8.96 -9.34
C SER A 42 -10.60 -10.00 -8.73
N ASP A 43 -10.57 -10.11 -7.40
CA ASP A 43 -9.71 -11.08 -6.69
C ASP A 43 -10.06 -12.52 -7.06
N SER A 44 -11.34 -12.79 -7.39
CA SER A 44 -11.79 -14.11 -7.82
C SER A 44 -11.53 -14.41 -9.30
N GLU A 45 -11.52 -13.39 -10.16
CA GLU A 45 -11.37 -13.57 -11.61
C GLU A 45 -9.91 -13.49 -12.06
N ASP A 46 -9.13 -12.58 -11.50
CA ASP A 46 -7.75 -12.29 -11.89
C ASP A 46 -6.92 -11.90 -10.65
N PRO A 47 -6.52 -12.90 -9.83
CA PRO A 47 -5.69 -12.64 -8.65
C PRO A 47 -4.30 -12.15 -9.07
N ILE A 48 -3.75 -11.22 -8.29
CA ILE A 48 -2.42 -10.66 -8.54
C ILE A 48 -1.31 -11.71 -8.42
N ASP A 49 -0.18 -11.46 -9.07
CA ASP A 49 1.02 -12.30 -9.00
C ASP A 49 1.67 -12.28 -7.59
N GLU A 50 2.46 -13.31 -7.25
CA GLU A 50 3.11 -13.47 -5.94
C GLU A 50 4.04 -12.30 -5.59
N ASP A 51 4.64 -11.66 -6.60
CA ASP A 51 5.54 -10.51 -6.43
C ASP A 51 4.81 -9.15 -6.49
N SER A 52 3.49 -9.15 -6.70
CA SER A 52 2.65 -7.96 -6.77
C SER A 52 1.92 -7.69 -5.45
N PHE A 53 1.58 -6.43 -5.19
CA PHE A 53 0.80 -6.06 -4.02
C PHE A 53 0.02 -4.77 -4.23
N TYR A 54 -1.13 -4.68 -3.56
CA TYR A 54 -1.87 -3.43 -3.46
C TYR A 54 -1.30 -2.54 -2.35
N MET A 55 -1.42 -1.23 -2.55
CA MET A 55 -1.04 -0.22 -1.59
C MET A 55 -2.19 0.75 -1.38
N VAL A 56 -2.35 1.21 -0.14
CA VAL A 56 -3.32 2.26 0.19
C VAL A 56 -2.61 3.52 0.67
N SER A 57 -2.91 4.65 0.03
CA SER A 57 -2.40 5.97 0.43
C SER A 57 -3.01 6.43 1.76
N PRO A 58 -2.39 7.39 2.47
CA PRO A 58 -3.00 7.99 3.67
C PRO A 58 -4.40 8.57 3.46
N ALA A 59 -4.74 9.06 2.25
CA ALA A 59 -6.09 9.53 1.96
C ALA A 59 -7.05 8.44 1.47
N GLY A 60 -6.57 7.20 1.30
CA GLY A 60 -7.37 6.07 0.87
C GLY A 60 -7.36 5.80 -0.64
N ALA A 61 -6.45 6.39 -1.42
CA ALA A 61 -6.25 5.97 -2.80
C ALA A 61 -5.68 4.55 -2.83
N ILE A 62 -6.04 3.76 -3.85
CA ILE A 62 -5.59 2.37 -3.99
C ILE A 62 -4.74 2.27 -5.25
N GLY A 63 -3.51 1.79 -5.09
CA GLY A 63 -2.59 1.51 -6.18
C GLY A 63 -2.21 0.03 -6.20
N LEU A 64 -1.90 -0.47 -7.39
CA LEU A 64 -1.30 -1.77 -7.61
C LEU A 64 0.18 -1.56 -7.92
N CYS A 65 1.04 -2.31 -7.25
CA CYS A 65 2.46 -2.35 -7.56
C CYS A 65 2.78 -3.71 -8.17
N GLU A 66 3.07 -3.71 -9.46
CA GLU A 66 3.53 -4.89 -10.20
C GLU A 66 5.06 -4.95 -10.13
N ASP A 67 5.61 -6.12 -9.84
CA ASP A 67 7.06 -6.40 -9.79
C ASP A 67 7.88 -5.48 -8.85
N SER A 68 7.23 -4.82 -7.89
CA SER A 68 7.85 -3.92 -6.90
C SER A 68 8.57 -2.68 -7.47
N GLU A 69 8.26 -2.26 -8.70
CA GLU A 69 8.88 -1.10 -9.36
C GLU A 69 7.96 0.12 -9.40
N ASP A 70 6.92 0.05 -10.22
CA ASP A 70 6.00 1.15 -10.49
C ASP A 70 4.68 0.98 -9.70
N ILE A 71 4.01 2.09 -9.40
CA ILE A 71 2.70 2.09 -8.74
C ILE A 71 1.66 2.62 -9.72
N ASP A 72 0.77 1.74 -10.14
CA ASP A 72 -0.42 2.08 -10.90
C ASP A 72 -1.57 2.39 -9.95
N TRP A 73 -1.84 3.69 -9.77
CA TRP A 73 -2.97 4.15 -8.98
C TRP A 73 -4.27 3.86 -9.73
N LEU A 74 -5.06 2.91 -9.22
CA LEU A 74 -6.30 2.45 -9.84
C LEU A 74 -7.50 3.27 -9.36
N PHE A 75 -7.56 3.57 -8.06
CA PHE A 75 -8.68 4.28 -7.44
C PHE A 75 -8.18 5.50 -6.69
N LEU A 76 -8.61 6.68 -7.11
CA LEU A 76 -8.27 7.95 -6.48
C LEU A 76 -9.35 8.31 -5.46
N SER A 77 -8.90 8.65 -4.24
CA SER A 77 -9.78 9.06 -3.15
C SER A 77 -10.32 10.48 -3.36
N ASP A 78 -11.63 10.67 -3.20
CA ASP A 78 -12.22 12.01 -3.19
C ASP A 78 -11.85 12.83 -1.95
N ASN A 79 -11.30 12.20 -0.91
CA ASN A 79 -10.92 12.87 0.33
C ASN A 79 -9.70 13.79 0.14
N ALA A 80 -8.80 13.44 -0.79
CA ALA A 80 -7.65 14.26 -1.15
C ALA A 80 -7.39 14.17 -2.67
N PRO A 81 -8.16 14.89 -3.50
CA PRO A 81 -8.05 14.80 -4.97
C PRO A 81 -6.73 15.34 -5.53
N ASN A 82 -5.94 16.04 -4.70
CA ASN A 82 -4.61 16.57 -5.04
C ASN A 82 -3.51 15.93 -4.18
N GLU A 83 -3.72 14.72 -3.68
CA GLU A 83 -2.68 13.98 -2.95
C GLU A 83 -1.47 13.75 -3.87
N ASP A 84 -0.26 14.02 -3.35
CA ASP A 84 0.99 13.73 -4.05
C ASP A 84 1.28 12.23 -3.93
N LEU A 85 0.81 11.48 -4.91
CA LEU A 85 0.93 10.03 -4.96
C LEU A 85 2.26 9.64 -5.65
N PRO A 86 3.12 8.85 -4.99
CA PRO A 86 4.37 8.42 -5.61
C PRO A 86 4.09 7.49 -6.79
N LEU A 87 4.86 7.69 -7.87
CA LEU A 87 4.77 6.88 -9.09
C LEU A 87 5.56 5.56 -8.98
N THR A 88 6.50 5.48 -8.05
CA THR A 88 7.37 4.31 -7.87
C THR A 88 7.33 3.83 -6.44
N TYR A 89 7.42 2.52 -6.26
CA TYR A 89 7.53 1.93 -4.94
C TYR A 89 8.97 2.04 -4.45
N GLN A 90 9.20 2.99 -3.54
CA GLN A 90 10.42 3.01 -2.75
C GLN A 90 10.17 2.24 -1.47
N ALA A 91 10.74 1.03 -1.36
CA ALA A 91 10.89 0.36 -0.09
C ALA A 91 11.73 1.26 0.83
N VAL A 92 11.07 2.13 1.60
CA VAL A 92 11.76 2.97 2.58
C VAL A 92 12.50 2.00 3.48
N PRO A 93 13.86 2.01 3.49
CA PRO A 93 14.59 1.18 4.42
C PRO A 93 14.12 1.62 5.79
N GLN A 94 13.40 0.75 6.51
CA GLN A 94 13.05 1.05 7.89
C GLN A 94 14.35 1.08 8.67
N VAL A 95 14.97 2.26 8.71
CA VAL A 95 16.16 2.56 9.47
C VAL A 95 15.77 2.41 10.93
N LYS A 96 16.01 1.21 11.46
CA LYS A 96 15.85 0.92 12.87
C LYS A 96 17.11 1.42 13.57
N PHE A 97 16.94 1.89 14.80
CA PHE A 97 18.07 2.23 15.66
C PHE A 97 18.14 1.19 16.77
N CYS A 98 19.36 0.80 17.13
CA CYS A 98 19.55 -0.10 18.26
C CYS A 98 19.05 0.59 19.53
N PRO A 99 18.18 -0.06 20.34
CA PRO A 99 17.65 0.57 21.56
C PRO A 99 18.73 0.79 22.63
N LYS A 100 19.87 0.10 22.54
CA LYS A 100 20.96 0.19 23.52
C LYS A 100 22.01 1.26 23.18
N CYS A 101 22.45 1.33 21.93
CA CYS A 101 23.55 2.21 21.53
C CYS A 101 23.17 3.24 20.45
N SER A 102 21.90 3.25 20.01
CA SER A 102 21.38 4.15 18.98
C SER A 102 22.11 4.08 17.63
N ALA A 103 22.89 3.03 17.40
CA ALA A 103 23.51 2.78 16.11
C ALA A 103 22.44 2.39 15.07
N LEU A 104 22.69 2.75 13.81
CA LEU A 104 21.86 2.32 12.69
C LEU A 104 21.85 0.79 12.58
N VAL A 105 20.67 0.23 12.42
CA VAL A 105 20.44 -1.20 12.30
C VAL A 105 19.93 -1.50 10.90
N VAL A 106 20.59 -2.45 10.24
CA VAL A 106 20.15 -2.95 8.94
C VAL A 106 18.82 -3.69 9.12
N PRO A 107 17.81 -3.44 8.26
CA PRO A 107 16.57 -4.21 8.26
C PRO A 107 16.85 -5.72 8.25
N GLY A 108 16.21 -6.46 9.15
CA GLY A 108 16.38 -7.93 9.27
C GLY A 108 17.58 -8.39 10.12
N ALA A 109 18.41 -7.49 10.65
CA ALA A 109 19.49 -7.87 11.55
C ALA A 109 18.95 -8.40 12.89
N ARG A 110 19.41 -9.59 13.31
CA ARG A 110 19.08 -10.19 14.63
C ARG A 110 19.88 -9.57 15.79
N PHE A 111 21.04 -9.00 15.49
CA PHE A 111 21.95 -8.40 16.47
C PHE A 111 22.53 -7.09 15.96
N CYS A 112 22.77 -6.15 16.86
CA CYS A 112 23.40 -4.87 16.54
C CYS A 112 24.88 -5.08 16.17
N GLY A 113 25.28 -4.69 14.95
CA GLY A 113 26.66 -4.78 14.50
C GLY A 113 27.65 -3.88 15.25
N GLN A 114 27.17 -2.92 16.04
CA GLN A 114 28.02 -2.04 16.87
C GLN A 114 28.19 -2.52 18.31
N CYS A 115 27.12 -2.95 18.98
CA CYS A 115 27.17 -3.30 20.40
C CYS A 115 26.80 -4.75 20.73
N GLY A 116 26.47 -5.57 19.73
CA GLY A 116 26.14 -6.99 19.88
C GLY A 116 24.80 -7.30 20.56
N THR A 117 23.98 -6.28 20.86
CA THR A 117 22.68 -6.50 21.52
C THR A 117 21.67 -7.07 20.53
N ALA A 118 20.84 -8.01 21.00
CA ALA A 118 19.73 -8.55 20.22
C ALA A 118 18.72 -7.45 19.88
N LEU A 119 18.19 -7.48 18.66
CA LEU A 119 17.33 -6.46 18.07
C LEU A 119 15.87 -6.91 17.93
#